data_AF-A0A957KMI4-F1
#
_entry.id   AF-A0A957KMI4-F1
#
_cell.length_a   1.000
_cell.length_b   1.000
_cell.length_c   1.000
_cell.angle_alpha   90.00
_cell.angle_beta   90.00
_cell.angle_gamma   90.00
#
_symmetry.space_group_name_H-M   'P 1'
#
loop_
_entity.id
_entity.type
_entity.pdbx_description
1 polymer ?
#
loop_
_entity_poly.entity_id
_entity_poly.type
_entity_poly.pdbx_seq_one_letter_code
_entity_poly.pdbx_strand_id
1 'polypeptide(L)' 'GSMDTCITLRTMLVQDQTVYVQAGAGIVADSDPASEYQECFNKARALLVAVDRAERGFL' A
#
# COMPACT_ATOMS: atom_id res chain seq x y z
N GLY A 1 19.50 -19.83 16.88
CA GLY A 1 19.45 -18.73 15.89
C GLY A 1 18.09 -18.09 16.00
N SER A 2 18.02 -16.75 16.01
CA SER A 2 16.76 -16.01 16.06
C SER A 2 16.33 -15.62 14.65
N MET A 3 15.05 -15.76 14.34
CA MET A 3 14.44 -15.33 13.09
C MET A 3 13.52 -14.14 13.39
N ASP A 4 13.55 -13.12 12.54
CA ASP A 4 12.64 -11.97 12.59
C ASP A 4 12.21 -11.63 11.16
N THR A 5 10.92 -11.62 10.90
CA THR A 5 10.33 -11.41 9.57
C THR A 5 9.03 -10.60 9.69
N CYS A 6 8.71 -9.87 8.63
CA CYS A 6 7.49 -9.07 8.54
C CYS A 6 6.65 -9.50 7.34
N ILE A 7 5.34 -9.27 7.43
CA ILE A 7 4.44 -9.40 6.27
C ILE A 7 4.72 -8.23 5.32
N THR A 8 4.78 -8.49 4.02
CA THR A 8 5.08 -7.52 2.95
C THR A 8 3.87 -6.64 2.58
N LEU A 9 3.17 -6.12 3.59
CA LEU A 9 2.07 -5.19 3.45
C LEU A 9 2.53 -3.75 3.69
N ARG A 10 1.87 -2.78 3.05
CA ARG A 10 2.37 -1.39 2.95
C ARG A 10 3.82 -1.33 2.46
N THR A 11 4.13 -2.18 1.49
CA THR A 11 5.44 -2.23 0.82
C THR A 11 5.27 -1.80 -0.64
N MET A 12 6.33 -1.24 -1.23
CA MET A 12 6.40 -0.92 -2.65
C MET A 12 7.46 -1.79 -3.31
N LEU A 13 7.17 -2.28 -4.51
CA LEU A 13 8.15 -2.92 -5.38
C LEU A 13 8.53 -1.91 -6.47
N VAL A 14 9.81 -1.59 -6.59
CA VAL A 14 10.32 -0.74 -7.67
C VAL A 14 11.01 -1.63 -8.69
N GLN A 15 10.54 -1.58 -9.93
CA GLN A 15 11.16 -2.26 -11.05
C GLN A 15 11.29 -1.26 -12.20
N ASP A 16 12.53 -1.07 -12.65
CA ASP A 16 12.92 -0.02 -13.59
C ASP A 16 12.46 1.38 -13.10
N GLN A 17 11.60 2.04 -13.87
CA GLN A 17 11.03 3.36 -13.53
C GLN A 17 9.57 3.25 -13.05
N THR A 18 9.12 2.04 -12.67
CA THR A 18 7.73 1.81 -12.23
C THR A 18 7.70 1.37 -10.77
N VAL A 19 6.85 2.06 -9.99
CA VAL A 19 6.53 1.69 -8.62
C VAL A 19 5.22 0.92 -8.59
N TYR A 20 5.26 -0.31 -8.08
CA TYR A 20 4.10 -1.17 -7.88
C TYR A 20 3.67 -1.13 -6.41
N VAL A 21 2.39 -0.88 -6.18
CA VAL A 21 1.77 -0.87 -4.85
C VAL A 21 0.59 -1.83 -4.86
N GLN A 22 0.58 -2.76 -3.90
CA GLN A 22 -0.55 -3.66 -3.68
C GLN A 22 -1.24 -3.32 -2.37
N ALA A 23 -2.56 -3.26 -2.42
CA ALA A 23 -3.43 -3.17 -1.25
C ALA A 23 -4.62 -4.11 -1.43
N GLY A 24 -5.22 -4.49 -0.31
CA GLY A 24 -6.39 -5.37 -0.27
C GLY A 24 -7.25 -5.08 0.95
N ALA A 25 -8.41 -5.71 0.98
CA ALA A 25 -9.37 -5.65 2.06
C ALA A 25 -9.78 -7.07 2.49
N GLY A 26 -10.17 -7.22 3.74
CA GLY A 26 -10.67 -8.49 4.26
C GLY A 26 -12.17 -8.56 4.06
N ILE A 27 -12.63 -9.39 3.13
CA ILE A 27 -14.06 -9.50 2.80
C ILE A 27 -14.77 -10.42 3.81
N VAL A 28 -15.88 -9.94 4.35
CA VAL A 28 -16.79 -10.67 5.24
C VAL A 28 -18.21 -10.67 4.69
N ALA A 29 -19.15 -11.36 5.34
CA ALA A 29 -20.50 -11.60 4.81
C ALA A 29 -21.32 -10.31 4.60
N ASP A 30 -21.04 -9.28 5.38
CA ASP A 30 -21.70 -7.97 5.41
C ASP A 30 -20.86 -6.86 4.76
N SER A 31 -19.74 -7.20 4.11
CA SER A 31 -18.90 -6.23 3.40
C SER A 31 -19.66 -5.51 2.29
N ASP A 32 -19.48 -4.19 2.23
CA ASP A 32 -19.96 -3.35 1.14
C ASP A 32 -18.85 -3.15 0.08
N PRO A 33 -19.03 -3.59 -1.17
CA PRO A 33 -17.97 -3.55 -2.18
C PRO A 33 -17.36 -2.16 -2.41
N ALA A 34 -18.15 -1.09 -2.32
CA ALA A 34 -17.66 0.27 -2.53
C ALA A 34 -16.76 0.72 -1.37
N SER A 35 -17.15 0.38 -0.15
CA SER A 35 -16.40 0.68 1.06
C SER A 35 -15.08 -0.08 1.12
N GLU A 36 -15.08 -1.37 0.79
CA GLU A 36 -13.86 -2.20 0.75
C GLU A 36 -12.88 -1.76 -0.34
N TYR A 37 -13.42 -1.36 -1.50
CA TYR A 37 -12.61 -0.74 -2.55
C TYR A 37 -11.95 0.54 -2.03
N GLN A 38 -12.72 1.44 -1.43
CA GLN A 38 -12.17 2.69 -0.86
C GLN A 38 -11.12 2.42 0.23
N GLU A 39 -11.29 1.38 1.04
CA GLU A 39 -10.28 0.92 2.01
C GLU A 39 -8.97 0.52 1.33
N CYS A 40 -9.02 -0.26 0.24
CA CYS A 40 -7.84 -0.63 -0.53
C CYS A 40 -7.09 0.62 -1.03
N PHE A 41 -7.82 1.60 -1.57
CA PHE A 41 -7.23 2.88 -2.00
C PHE A 41 -6.61 3.63 -0.83
N ASN A 42 -7.29 3.73 0.30
CA ASN A 42 -6.79 4.42 1.48
C ASN A 42 -5.49 3.79 2.01
N LYS A 43 -5.38 2.46 2.01
CA LYS A 43 -4.16 1.74 2.40
C LYS A 43 -3.00 2.00 1.43
N ALA A 44 -3.26 2.00 0.12
CA ALA A 44 -2.24 2.28 -0.89
C ALA A 44 -1.82 3.77 -0.90
N ARG A 45 -2.74 4.69 -0.61
CA ARG A 45 -2.54 6.14 -0.71
C ARG A 45 -1.34 6.63 0.11
N ALA A 46 -1.11 6.07 1.29
CA ALA A 46 0.02 6.45 2.13
C ALA A 46 1.37 6.29 1.41
N LEU A 47 1.52 5.21 0.64
CA LEU A 47 2.73 4.93 -0.13
C LEU A 47 2.86 5.85 -1.33
N LEU A 48 1.75 6.09 -2.05
CA LEU A 48 1.74 7.01 -3.19
C LEU A 48 2.09 8.44 -2.78
N VAL A 49 1.57 8.91 -1.64
CA VAL A 49 1.93 10.22 -1.06
C VAL A 49 3.41 10.26 -0.66
N ALA A 50 3.97 9.16 -0.15
CA ALA A 50 5.39 9.09 0.18
C ALA A 50 6.26 9.23 -1.07
N VAL A 51 5.87 8.60 -2.19
CA VAL A 51 6.54 8.77 -3.49
C VAL A 51 6.44 10.21 -3.97
N ASP A 52 5.24 10.81 -4.00
CA ASP A 52 5.04 12.19 -4.43
C ASP A 52 5.90 13.19 -3.61
N ARG A 53 5.99 12.99 -2.29
CA ARG A 53 6.85 13.80 -1.43
C ARG A 53 8.34 13.59 -1.70
N ALA A 54 8.76 12.36 -1.97
CA ALA A 54 10.16 12.06 -2.29
C ALA A 54 10.58 12.71 -3.60
N GLU A 55 9.71 12.69 -4.62
CA GLU A 55 9.96 13.31 -5.94
C GLU A 55 10.03 14.84 -5.88
N ARG A 56 9.20 15.48 -5.05
CA ARG A 56 9.17 16.95 -4.92
C ARG A 56 10.30 17.53 -4.05
N GLY A 57 11.03 16.68 -3.33
CA GLY A 57 11.99 17.10 -2.31
C GLY A 57 11.30 17.55 -1.01
N PHE A 58 12.00 17.39 0.13
CA PHE A 58 11.48 17.71 1.47
C PHE A 58 11.46 19.22 1.77
N LEU A 59 10.74 20.01 0.97
CA LEU A 59 10.45 21.43 1.25
C LEU A 59 9.06 21.61 1.87
#